data_AF-A0A853IRT9-F1
#
_entry.id   AF-A0A853IRT9-F1
#
_cell.length_a   1.000
_cell.length_b   1.000
_cell.length_c   1.000
_cell.angle_alpha   90.00
_cell.angle_beta   90.00
_cell.angle_gamma   90.00
#
_symmetry.space_group_name_H-M   'P 1'
#
loop_
_entity.id
_entity.type
_entity.pdbx_description
1 polymer ?
#
loop_
_entity_poly.entity_id
_entity_poly.type
_entity_poly.pdbx_seq_one_letter_code
_entity_poly.pdbx_strand_id
1 'polypeptide(L)' 'MTSIVLTQPHTHAGQAHKAGERLDVDGSTADWLIANGIARHDRQRVPEPQPQGDGTPIEPIRPITTQRKESKS' A
#
# COMPACT_ATOMS: atom_id res chain seq x y z
N MET A 1 8.24 -6.41 -20.52
CA MET A 1 9.07 -6.67 -19.33
C MET A 1 9.10 -5.40 -18.50
N THR A 2 8.57 -5.50 -17.29
CA THR A 2 8.37 -4.42 -16.33
C THR A 2 9.11 -4.76 -15.06
N SER A 3 10.02 -3.88 -14.65
CA SER A 3 10.80 -4.07 -13.44
C SER A 3 10.09 -3.48 -12.23
N ILE A 4 9.94 -4.30 -11.21
CA ILE A 4 9.27 -3.98 -9.94
C ILE A 4 10.19 -4.32 -8.78
N VAL A 5 9.98 -3.66 -7.64
CA VAL A 5 10.65 -3.97 -6.37
C VAL A 5 9.63 -4.65 -5.47
N LEU A 6 9.95 -5.85 -5.01
CA LEU A 6 9.10 -6.60 -4.09
C LEU A 6 9.06 -5.89 -2.73
N THR A 7 7.88 -5.79 -2.12
CA THR A 7 7.70 -5.34 -0.74
C THR A 7 7.60 -6.53 0.21
N GLN A 8 7.26 -7.69 -0.32
CA GLN A 8 7.10 -8.97 0.39
C GLN A 8 7.87 -10.08 -0.34
N PRO A 9 8.31 -11.14 0.38
CA PRO A 9 8.95 -12.28 -0.27
C PRO A 9 8.01 -12.97 -1.28
N HIS A 10 8.51 -13.25 -2.48
CA HIS A 10 7.75 -13.85 -3.57
C HIS A 10 8.60 -14.88 -4.32
N THR A 11 7.98 -15.98 -4.75
CA THR A 11 8.66 -17.00 -5.56
C THR A 11 8.31 -16.82 -7.02
N HIS A 12 9.31 -16.50 -7.85
CA HIS A 12 9.15 -16.34 -9.29
C HIS A 12 10.00 -17.35 -10.04
N ALA A 13 9.40 -18.07 -11.01
CA ALA A 13 10.07 -19.12 -11.78
C ALA A 13 10.80 -20.19 -10.92
N GLY A 14 10.31 -20.46 -9.70
CA GLY A 14 10.92 -21.41 -8.77
C GLY A 14 12.06 -20.81 -7.91
N GLN A 15 12.38 -19.54 -8.07
CA GLN A 15 13.35 -18.82 -7.24
C GLN A 15 12.65 -17.92 -6.23
N ALA A 16 13.04 -18.03 -4.97
CA ALA A 16 12.52 -17.17 -3.91
C ALA A 16 13.26 -15.82 -3.93
N HIS A 17 12.50 -14.75 -4.12
CA HIS A 17 12.97 -13.38 -4.04
C HIS A 17 12.49 -12.77 -2.72
N LYS A 18 13.35 -11.99 -2.08
CA LYS A 18 13.05 -11.33 -0.80
C LYS A 18 12.43 -9.95 -1.02
N ALA A 19 11.79 -9.43 0.02
CA ALA A 19 11.38 -8.03 0.08
C ALA A 19 12.60 -7.12 -0.16
N GLY A 20 12.40 -6.09 -0.99
CA GLY A 20 13.42 -5.16 -1.47
C GLY A 20 14.17 -5.62 -2.73
N GLU A 21 13.95 -6.85 -3.19
CA GLU A 21 14.58 -7.36 -4.41
C GLU A 21 13.83 -6.89 -5.66
N ARG A 22 14.58 -6.63 -6.72
CA ARG A 22 14.04 -6.17 -8.00
C ARG A 22 13.76 -7.39 -8.88
N LEU A 23 12.51 -7.53 -9.32
CA LEU A 23 12.04 -8.62 -10.16
C LEU A 23 11.56 -8.06 -11.49
N ASP A 24 11.88 -8.74 -12.58
CA ASP A 24 11.39 -8.39 -13.91
C ASP A 24 10.30 -9.37 -14.33
N VAL A 25 9.09 -8.86 -14.55
CA VAL A 25 7.90 -9.66 -14.87
C VAL A 25 7.15 -9.05 -16.05
N ASP A 26 6.12 -9.73 -16.55
CA ASP A 26 5.20 -9.13 -17.52
C ASP A 26 4.42 -7.96 -16.92
N GLY A 27 3.96 -7.02 -17.76
CA GLY A 27 3.19 -5.86 -17.30
C GLY A 27 1.93 -6.23 -16.54
N SER A 28 1.24 -7.29 -16.95
CA SER A 28 0.03 -7.78 -16.28
C SER A 28 0.34 -8.33 -14.88
N THR A 29 1.46 -9.03 -14.75
CA THR A 29 1.93 -9.58 -13.47
C THR A 29 2.43 -8.47 -12.55
N ALA A 30 3.15 -7.48 -13.08
CA ALA A 30 3.58 -6.32 -12.31
C ALA A 30 2.38 -5.55 -11.75
N ASP A 31 1.37 -5.29 -12.59
CA ASP A 31 0.16 -4.60 -12.17
C ASP A 31 -0.56 -5.35 -11.04
N TRP A 32 -0.73 -6.68 -11.20
CA TRP A 32 -1.32 -7.51 -10.14
C TRP A 32 -0.51 -7.47 -8.83
N LEU A 33 0.82 -7.58 -8.90
CA LEU A 33 1.69 -7.53 -7.71
C LEU A 33 1.61 -6.16 -7.01
N ILE A 34 1.47 -5.08 -7.77
CA ILE A 34 1.34 -3.72 -7.23
C ILE A 34 -0.04 -3.51 -6.63
N ALA A 35 -1.11 -3.93 -7.31
CA ALA A 35 -2.48 -3.82 -6.83
C ALA A 35 -2.71 -4.59 -5.52
N ASN A 36 -2.01 -5.72 -5.33
CA ASN A 36 -2.06 -6.50 -4.10
C ASN A 36 -1.08 -5.99 -3.02
N GLY A 37 -0.27 -4.97 -3.31
CA GLY A 37 0.73 -4.43 -2.37
C GLY A 37 1.96 -5.32 -2.15
N ILE A 38 2.17 -6.34 -3.00
CA ILE A 38 3.30 -7.29 -2.96
C ILE A 38 4.55 -6.71 -3.62
N ALA A 39 4.38 -5.77 -4.54
CA ALA A 39 5.47 -5.07 -5.20
C ALA A 39 5.17 -3.58 -5.43
N ARG A 40 6.19 -2.82 -5.81
CA ARG A 40 6.11 -1.41 -6.18
C ARG A 40 6.90 -1.16 -7.46
N HIS A 41 6.51 -0.16 -8.24
CA HIS A 41 7.34 0.27 -9.36
C HIS A 41 8.70 0.76 -8.84
N ASP A 42 9.77 0.39 -9.55
CA ASP A 42 11.14 0.84 -9.24
C ASP A 42 11.31 2.37 -9.40
N ARG A 43 10.35 3.02 -10.07
CA ARG A 43 10.37 4.45 -10.36
C ARG A 43 10.04 5.28 -9.11
N GLN A 44 11.11 5.59 -8.37
CA GLN A 44 11.26 6.64 -7.37
C GLN A 44 10.53 6.49 -6.04
N ARG A 45 11.37 6.50 -4.99
CA ARG A 45 11.05 6.85 -3.60
C ARG A 45 10.19 8.12 -3.54
N VAL A 46 8.92 7.97 -3.19
CA VAL A 46 8.25 8.90 -2.27
C VAL A 46 7.67 8.03 -1.15
N PRO A 47 8.12 8.21 0.11
CA PRO A 47 7.56 7.48 1.23
C PRO A 47 6.20 8.09 1.57
N GLU A 48 5.15 7.67 0.88
CA GLU A 48 3.81 7.77 1.44
C GLU A 48 3.54 6.50 2.25
N PRO A 49 3.35 6.61 3.58
CA PRO A 49 2.85 5.50 4.36
C PRO A 49 1.41 5.26 3.93
N GLN A 50 1.20 4.36 2.98
CA GLN A 50 -0.10 3.74 2.82
C GLN A 50 -0.20 2.66 3.88
N PRO A 51 -0.99 2.84 4.96
CA PRO A 51 -1.37 1.71 5.77
C PRO A 51 -2.27 0.85 4.88
N GLN A 52 -1.73 -0.26 4.36
CA GLN A 52 -2.55 -1.38 3.92
C GLN A 52 -3.14 -2.01 5.20
N GLY A 53 -4.08 -1.28 5.81
CA GLY A 53 -4.96 -1.77 6.85
C GLY A 53 -6.15 -2.40 6.17
N ASP A 54 -6.18 -3.73 6.18
CA ASP A 54 -7.33 -4.56 6.53
C ASP A 54 -8.71 -3.90 6.43
N GLY A 55 -9.60 -4.54 5.67
CA GLY A 55 -10.93 -4.03 5.34
C GLY A 55 -11.73 -3.54 6.54
N THR A 56 -11.93 -2.23 6.62
CA THR A 56 -13.06 -1.58 7.29
C THR A 56 -13.30 -0.22 6.62
N PRO A 57 -14.56 0.20 6.40
CA PRO A 57 -14.85 1.46 5.73
C PRO A 57 -14.31 2.62 6.57
N ILE A 58 -13.72 3.59 5.87
CA ILE A 58 -13.09 4.78 6.41
C ILE A 58 -14.13 5.58 7.21
N GLU A 59 -14.21 5.37 8.52
CA GLU A 59 -14.86 6.30 9.43
C GLU A 59 -13.81 7.31 9.93
N PRO A 60 -13.96 8.62 9.65
CA PRO A 60 -13.08 9.62 10.21
C PRO A 60 -13.45 9.83 11.68
N ILE A 61 -12.67 9.22 12.58
CA ILE A 61 -12.71 9.49 14.02
C ILE A 61 -12.27 10.96 14.23
N ARG A 62 -13.23 11.86 14.43
CA ARG A 62 -12.95 13.18 15.01
C ARG A 62 -12.97 13.03 16.54
N PRO A 63 -11.89 13.35 17.27
CA PRO A 63 -11.94 13.43 18.72
C PRO A 63 -12.81 14.63 19.15
N ILE A 64 -13.78 14.32 19.99
CA ILE A 64 -14.71 15.19 20.71
C ILE A 64 -14.09 16.50 21.24
N THR A 65 -14.68 17.65 20.90
CA THR A 65 -14.56 18.88 21.71
C THR A 65 -15.97 19.42 21.99
N THR A 66 -16.49 19.08 23.16
CA THR A 66 -17.36 19.92 24.02
C THR A 66 -18.19 21.01 23.31
N GLN A 67 -19.38 20.66 22.83
CA GLN A 67 -20.47 21.64 22.66
C GLN A 67 -20.92 22.09 24.06
N ARG A 68 -20.34 23.20 24.50
CA ARG A 68 -20.76 23.94 25.69
C ARG A 68 -22.13 24.55 25.41
N LYS A 69 -23.03 24.31 26.37
CA LYS A 69 -24.36 24.88 26.61
C LYS A 69 -24.49 26.39 26.25
N GLU A 70 -25.74 26.78 25.94
CA GLU A 70 -26.32 28.17 26.00
C GLU A 70 -26.09 29.03 24.73
N SER A 71 -27.04 29.79 24.16
CA SER A 71 -28.23 30.44 24.69
C SER A 71 -29.18 30.92 23.57
N LYS A 72 -30.43 31.14 23.99
CA LYS A 72 -31.60 31.72 23.33
C LYS A 72 -31.38 33.14 22.76
N SER A 73 -32.04 33.46 21.65
CA SER A 73 -32.55 34.80 21.31
C SER A 73 -33.75 34.66 20.39
#